data_AF-A0A2E2RHY3-F1
#
_entry.id   AF-A0A2E2RHY3-F1
#
_cell.length_a   1.000
_cell.length_b   1.000
_cell.length_c   1.000
_cell.angle_alpha   90.00
_cell.angle_beta   90.00
_cell.angle_gamma   90.00
#
_symmetry.space_group_name_H-M   'P 1'
#
loop_
_entity.id
_entity.type
_entity.pdbx_description
1 polymer ?
#
loop_
_entity_poly.entity_id
_entity_poly.type
_entity_poly.pdbx_seq_one_letter_code
_entity_poly.pdbx_strand_id
1 'polypeptide(L)' 'MKPWITVGEAVSPDGTRLELVEHDGEYVIRADDLPLMSTRMHFSEVELARIACKKLKPGAKVMIGGLGLGYTLRSALDL' A
#
# COMPACT_ATOMS: atom_id res chain seq x y z
N MET A 1 17.44 -6.76 -19.39
CA MET A 1 16.11 -6.31 -18.95
C MET A 1 15.74 -7.17 -17.75
N LYS A 2 15.40 -6.57 -16.60
CA LYS A 2 15.01 -7.36 -15.42
C LYS A 2 13.57 -7.86 -15.60
N PRO A 3 13.24 -9.10 -15.19
CA PRO A 3 11.93 -9.66 -15.40
C PRO A 3 10.86 -8.91 -14.58
N TRP A 4 9.62 -9.00 -15.03
CA TRP A 4 8.44 -8.70 -14.22
C TRP A 4 7.84 -10.03 -13.83
N ILE A 5 7.70 -10.29 -12.53
CA ILE A 5 7.24 -11.57 -12.00
C ILE A 5 5.96 -11.31 -11.22
N THR A 6 4.83 -11.85 -11.69
CA THR A 6 3.60 -11.85 -10.89
C THR A 6 3.77 -12.83 -9.74
N VAL A 7 3.72 -12.31 -8.51
CA VAL A 7 3.90 -13.09 -7.27
C VAL A 7 2.59 -13.31 -6.51
N GLY A 8 1.51 -12.65 -6.92
CA GLY A 8 0.18 -12.86 -6.37
C GLY A 8 -0.90 -12.24 -7.26
N GLU A 9 -2.08 -12.83 -7.23
CA GLU A 9 -3.24 -12.40 -8.02
C GLU A 9 -4.52 -12.51 -7.19
N ALA A 10 -5.48 -11.63 -7.46
CA ALA A 10 -6.82 -11.69 -6.91
C ALA A 10 -7.82 -11.06 -7.89
N VAL A 11 -9.11 -11.29 -7.66
CA VAL A 11 -10.20 -10.60 -8.36
C VAL A 11 -11.05 -9.91 -7.30
N SER A 12 -11.26 -8.61 -7.46
CA SER A 12 -12.10 -7.83 -6.56
C SER A 12 -13.60 -8.11 -6.81
N PRO A 13 -14.49 -7.72 -5.87
CA PRO A 13 -15.94 -7.96 -6.03
C PRO A 13 -16.57 -7.30 -7.26
N ASP A 14 -15.98 -6.22 -7.78
CA ASP A 14 -16.40 -5.53 -9.00
C ASP A 14 -15.75 -6.12 -10.28
N GLY A 15 -14.93 -7.16 -10.15
CA GLY A 15 -14.34 -7.91 -11.27
C GLY A 15 -12.96 -7.42 -11.71
N THR A 16 -12.40 -6.38 -11.11
CA THR A 16 -11.05 -5.89 -11.40
C THR A 16 -10.00 -6.94 -11.04
N ARG A 17 -9.04 -7.19 -11.94
CA ARG A 17 -7.91 -8.07 -11.67
C ARG A 17 -6.89 -7.32 -10.82
N LEU A 18 -6.53 -7.85 -9.67
CA LEU A 18 -5.45 -7.32 -8.84
C LEU A 18 -4.22 -8.21 -9.00
N GLU A 19 -3.08 -7.61 -9.28
CA GLU A 19 -1.80 -8.32 -9.39
C GLU A 19 -0.76 -7.67 -8.49
N LEU A 20 -0.01 -8.50 -7.75
CA LEU A 20 1.23 -8.10 -7.10
C LEU A 20 2.38 -8.54 -7.97
N VAL A 21 3.13 -7.58 -8.49
CA VAL A 21 4.23 -7.82 -9.43
C VAL A 21 5.55 -7.39 -8.79
N GLU A 22 6.54 -8.28 -8.82
CA GLU A 22 7.91 -8.00 -8.43
C GLU A 22 8.75 -7.60 -9.66
N HIS A 23 9.59 -6.60 -9.48
CA HIS A 23 10.57 -6.16 -10.46
C HIS A 23 11.79 -5.56 -9.75
N ASP A 24 12.92 -6.27 -9.79
CA ASP A 24 14.18 -5.80 -9.24
C ASP A 24 14.16 -5.55 -7.72
N GLY A 25 13.46 -6.41 -6.98
CA GLY A 25 13.25 -6.29 -5.54
C GLY A 25 12.18 -5.27 -5.14
N GLU A 26 11.62 -4.52 -6.11
CA GLU A 26 10.50 -3.63 -5.89
C GLU A 26 9.18 -4.34 -6.19
N TYR A 27 8.12 -3.98 -5.47
CA TYR A 27 6.79 -4.53 -5.67
C TYR A 27 5.81 -3.45 -6.13
N VAL A 28 4.90 -3.83 -7.02
CA VAL A 28 3.82 -2.98 -7.53
C VAL A 28 2.51 -3.75 -7.45
N ILE A 29 1.48 -3.12 -6.87
CA ILE A 29 0.10 -3.59 -7.02
C ILE A 29 -0.48 -2.93 -8.27
N ARG A 30 -1.08 -3.75 -9.14
CA ARG A 30 -1.83 -3.30 -10.31
C ARG A 30 -3.30 -3.65 -10.17
N ALA A 31 -4.16 -2.76 -10.68
CA ALA A 31 -5.56 -3.03 -10.95
C ALA A 31 -5.74 -3.04 -12.47
N ASP A 32 -6.07 -4.21 -13.00
CA ASP A 32 -5.91 -4.56 -14.40
C ASP A 32 -4.49 -4.19 -14.86
N ASP A 33 -4.35 -3.25 -15.79
CA ASP A 33 -3.06 -2.78 -16.29
C ASP A 33 -2.60 -1.44 -15.65
N LEU A 34 -3.36 -0.91 -14.68
CA LEU A 34 -3.06 0.36 -14.03
C LEU A 34 -2.26 0.15 -12.73
N PRO A 35 -1.08 0.78 -12.58
CA PRO A 35 -0.34 0.74 -11.32
C PRO A 35 -1.11 1.53 -10.25
N LEU A 36 -1.41 0.87 -9.12
CA LEU A 36 -2.06 1.50 -7.98
C LEU A 36 -1.05 2.03 -6.97
N MET A 37 -0.06 1.20 -6.59
CA MET A 37 0.91 1.54 -5.54
C MET A 37 2.17 0.70 -5.69
N SER A 38 3.29 1.23 -5.17
CA SER A 38 4.60 0.59 -5.28
C SER A 38 5.43 0.77 -4.01
N THR A 39 6.39 -0.11 -3.79
CA THR A 39 7.38 0.03 -2.71
C THR A 39 8.28 1.25 -2.90
N ARG A 40 8.49 1.69 -4.15
CA ARG A 40 9.35 2.84 -4.50
C ARG A 40 8.73 4.20 -4.20
N MET A 41 7.41 4.33 -4.27
CA MET A 41 6.68 5.60 -4.11
C MET A 41 5.57 5.42 -3.06
N HIS A 42 5.89 5.72 -1.80
CA HIS A 42 4.98 5.57 -0.66
C HIS A 42 5.02 6.76 0.33
N PHE A 43 5.56 7.91 -0.09
CA PHE A 43 5.71 9.09 0.76
C PHE A 43 4.35 9.65 1.22
N SER A 44 3.34 9.60 0.36
CA SER A 44 1.97 10.02 0.67
C SER A 44 1.38 9.26 1.86
N GLU A 45 1.60 7.95 1.93
CA GLU A 45 1.10 7.05 2.96
C GLU A 45 1.75 7.36 4.32
N VAL A 46 3.06 7.63 4.31
CA VAL A 46 3.80 8.03 5.50
C VAL A 46 3.29 9.38 6.02
N GLU A 47 3.17 10.37 5.13
CA GLU A 47 2.72 11.71 5.50
C GLU A 47 1.26 11.75 5.94
N LEU A 48 0.39 10.95 5.31
CA LEU A 48 -1.00 10.82 5.70
C LEU A 48 -1.12 10.37 7.17
N ALA A 49 -0.41 9.30 7.53
CA ALA A 49 -0.39 8.82 8.91
C ALA A 49 0.19 9.87 9.88
N ARG A 50 1.30 10.52 9.51
CA ARG A 50 1.95 11.56 10.31
C ARG A 50 1.01 12.74 10.60
N ILE A 51 0.34 13.25 9.57
CA ILE A 51 -0.57 14.41 9.70
C ILE A 51 -1.82 14.04 10.49
N ALA A 52 -2.43 12.89 10.21
CA ALA A 52 -3.64 12.44 10.89
C ALA A 52 -3.39 12.10 12.37
N CYS A 53 -2.28 11.41 12.68
CA CYS A 53 -1.99 10.92 14.03
C CYS A 53 -1.39 11.97 14.96
N LYS A 54 -0.79 13.05 14.42
CA LYS A 54 -0.09 14.10 15.20
C LYS A 54 -0.87 14.65 16.40
N LYS A 55 -2.20 14.68 16.35
CA LYS A 55 -3.07 15.26 17.40
C LYS A 55 -3.80 14.22 18.25
N LEU A 56 -3.52 12.93 18.04
CA LEU A 56 -4.17 11.86 18.78
C LEU A 56 -3.61 11.74 20.20
N LYS A 57 -4.47 11.34 21.13
CA LYS A 57 -4.08 11.04 22.51
C LYS A 57 -3.50 9.61 22.58
N PRO A 58 -2.63 9.31 23.56
CA PRO A 58 -2.20 7.94 23.82
C PRO A 58 -3.39 6.98 23.96
N GLY A 59 -3.30 5.81 23.34
CA GLY A 59 -4.37 4.81 23.35
C GLY A 59 -5.54 5.10 22.41
N ALA A 60 -5.43 6.09 21.52
CA ALA A 60 -6.42 6.32 20.47
C ALA A 60 -6.56 5.08 19.56
N LYS A 61 -7.77 4.82 19.09
CA LYS A 61 -8.07 3.78 18.10
C LYS A 61 -8.18 4.44 16.73
N VAL A 62 -7.38 3.99 15.77
CA VAL A 62 -7.34 4.51 14.39
C VAL A 62 -7.87 3.45 13.44
N MET A 63 -8.77 3.86 12.53
CA MET A 63 -9.22 3.02 11.42
C MET A 63 -8.48 3.46 10.15
N ILE A 64 -7.87 2.52 9.45
CA ILE A 64 -7.21 2.75 8.17
C ILE A 64 -8.09 2.15 7.07
N GLY A 65 -8.53 2.99 6.14
CA GLY A 65 -9.33 2.58 4.99
C GLY A 65 -8.44 2.01 3.90
N GLY A 66 -8.50 0.68 3.71
CA GLY A 66 -7.61 -0.05 2.80
C GLY A 66 -6.22 -0.29 3.39
N LEU A 67 -5.59 -1.42 3.04
CA LEU A 67 -4.26 -1.77 3.56
C LEU A 67 -3.15 -1.51 2.54
N GLY A 68 -3.42 -1.77 1.26
CA GLY A 68 -2.41 -1.64 0.22
C GLY A 68 -1.16 -2.46 0.54
N LEU A 69 0.02 -1.82 0.44
CA LEU A 69 1.31 -2.37 0.88
C LEU A 69 1.61 -2.15 2.37
N GLY A 70 0.68 -1.59 3.14
CA GLY A 70 0.78 -1.45 4.60
C GLY A 70 1.57 -0.24 5.10
N TYR A 71 2.05 0.65 4.22
CA TYR A 71 2.88 1.80 4.62
C TYR A 71 2.17 2.77 5.57
N THR A 72 0.89 3.07 5.33
CA THR A 72 0.10 3.93 6.24
C THR A 72 -0.05 3.29 7.62
N LEU A 73 -0.27 1.97 7.67
CA LEU A 73 -0.36 1.23 8.93
C LEU A 73 0.96 1.22 9.67
N ARG A 74 2.07 0.89 8.99
CA ARG A 74 3.41 0.90 9.59
C ARG A 74 3.73 2.28 10.17
N SER A 75 3.53 3.34 9.39
CA SER A 75 3.77 4.72 9.84
C SER A 75 2.90 5.09 11.05
N ALA A 76 1.61 4.72 11.05
CA ALA A 76 0.73 4.98 12.19
C ALA A 76 1.13 4.23 13.47
N LEU A 77 1.74 3.04 13.36
CA LEU A 77 2.22 2.25 14.50
C LEU A 77 3.58 2.70 15.03
N ASP A 78 4.32 3.52 14.27
CA ASP A 78 5.61 4.10 14.68
C ASP A 78 5.46 5.43 15.45
N LEU A 79 4.26 6.00 15.51
CA LEU A 79 3.92 7.27 16.15
C LEU A 79 3.32 7.08 17.55
#